data_AF-A0A376UAP6-F1
#
_entry.id   AF-A0A376UAP6-F1
#
_cell.length_a   1.000
_cell.length_b   1.000
_cell.length_c   1.000
_cell.angle_alpha   90.00
_cell.angle_beta   90.00
_cell.angle_gamma   90.00
#
_symmetry.space_group_name_H-M   'P 1'
#
loop_
_entity.id
_entity.type
_entity.pdbx_description
1 polymer ?
#
loop_
_entity_poly.entity_id
_entity_poly.type
_entity_poly.pdbx_seq_one_letter_code
_entity_poly.pdbx_strand_id
1 'polypeptide(L)'
;MGSKITSIPAEKIIQLAREIGSAKPAYICQGWGPQRHSNGEQTSRAIAMLSVLTGNVGINGGNSGVREGSWDLGVEWFPMLENPVKTQISVFTWTDAIDHGKEMTATRDGVRGKEKLDVPIKFLWCYASNTLINQHGDINHTHEVLQDDSKCEMIVGIDHFMTASAKYCDILLPDLMPTEQEDLISHESAGNMGYVILAQPATSAKFERKPIYWMLSEVAKRLGPDVYQTFTEGRSQHEWIKYLHGENEGT
;
A
#
# COMPACT_ATOMS: atom_id res chain seq x y z
N MET A 1 -7.58 33.36 -18.29
CA MET A 1 -6.39 33.07 -17.44
C MET A 1 -5.85 31.66 -17.70
N GLY A 2 -6.68 30.60 -17.65
CA GLY A 2 -6.24 29.20 -17.85
C GLY A 2 -5.46 28.90 -19.14
N SER A 3 -5.89 29.44 -20.30
CA SER A 3 -5.23 29.19 -21.60
C SER A 3 -3.74 29.60 -21.65
N LYS A 4 -3.35 30.65 -20.91
CA LYS A 4 -1.94 31.11 -20.85
C LYS A 4 -1.03 30.16 -20.04
N ILE A 5 -1.61 29.41 -19.11
CA ILE A 5 -0.88 28.50 -18.20
C ILE A 5 -0.79 27.11 -18.82
N THR A 6 -1.90 26.59 -19.33
CA THR A 6 -1.99 25.22 -19.85
C THR A 6 -1.55 25.09 -21.32
N SER A 7 -1.37 26.21 -22.02
CA SER A 7 -1.17 26.27 -23.48
C SER A 7 -2.33 25.70 -24.30
N ILE A 8 -3.48 25.39 -23.67
CA ILE A 8 -4.69 24.94 -24.37
C ILE A 8 -5.44 26.19 -24.89
N PRO A 9 -5.88 26.23 -26.16
CA PRO A 9 -6.68 27.34 -26.68
C PRO A 9 -7.93 27.61 -25.83
N ALA A 10 -8.22 28.88 -25.57
CA ALA A 10 -9.36 29.27 -24.73
C ALA A 10 -10.70 28.69 -25.23
N GLU A 11 -10.89 28.64 -26.54
CA GLU A 11 -12.06 28.05 -27.18
C GLU A 11 -12.25 26.57 -26.80
N LYS A 12 -11.16 25.78 -26.75
CA LYS A 12 -11.21 24.36 -26.37
C LYS A 12 -11.59 24.16 -24.91
N ILE A 13 -11.09 25.02 -24.02
CA ILE A 13 -11.45 24.98 -22.60
C ILE A 13 -12.95 25.26 -22.43
N ILE A 14 -13.47 26.29 -23.12
CA ILE A 14 -14.89 26.66 -23.08
C ILE A 14 -15.76 25.55 -23.69
N GLN A 15 -15.32 24.97 -24.82
CA GLN A 15 -15.99 23.85 -25.47
C GLN A 15 -16.14 22.67 -24.50
N LEU A 16 -15.04 22.21 -23.90
CA LEU A 16 -15.05 21.09 -22.95
C LEU A 16 -15.95 21.37 -21.74
N ALA A 17 -15.90 22.59 -21.18
CA ALA A 17 -16.75 22.96 -20.06
C ALA A 17 -18.24 22.90 -20.41
N ARG A 18 -18.62 23.32 -21.62
CA ARG A 18 -20.00 23.24 -22.13
C ARG A 18 -20.42 21.80 -22.39
N GLU A 19 -19.55 20.98 -22.98
CA GLU A 19 -19.80 19.56 -23.21
C GLU A 19 -20.05 18.83 -21.89
N ILE A 20 -19.17 19.01 -20.89
CA ILE A 20 -19.34 18.46 -19.54
C ILE A 20 -20.64 18.93 -18.88
N GLY A 21 -20.94 20.24 -18.94
CA GLY A 21 -22.14 20.80 -18.31
C GLY A 21 -23.46 20.43 -19.00
N SER A 22 -23.42 20.03 -20.28
CA SER A 22 -24.61 19.63 -21.06
C SER A 22 -24.84 18.12 -21.08
N ALA A 23 -23.80 17.31 -20.86
CA ALA A 23 -23.92 15.87 -20.76
C ALA A 23 -24.68 15.45 -19.49
N LYS A 24 -25.72 14.62 -19.67
CA LYS A 24 -26.55 14.10 -18.57
C LYS A 24 -26.85 12.61 -18.78
N PRO A 25 -26.25 11.70 -18.00
CA PRO A 25 -25.21 11.93 -16.99
C PRO A 25 -23.82 12.17 -17.62
N ALA A 26 -22.89 12.75 -16.85
CA ALA A 26 -21.47 12.80 -17.22
C ALA A 26 -20.62 12.03 -16.21
N TYR A 27 -19.81 11.09 -16.72
CA TYR A 27 -18.87 10.31 -15.93
C TYR A 27 -17.46 10.92 -16.05
N ILE A 28 -16.91 11.43 -14.95
CA ILE A 28 -15.61 12.12 -14.93
C ILE A 28 -14.65 11.32 -14.05
N CYS A 29 -13.86 10.42 -14.62
CA CYS A 29 -12.91 9.63 -13.84
C CYS A 29 -11.49 10.18 -13.98
N GLN A 30 -10.81 10.35 -12.84
CA GLN A 30 -9.39 10.66 -12.80
C GLN A 30 -8.61 9.42 -12.34
N GLY A 31 -7.47 9.15 -12.99
CA GLY A 31 -6.48 8.23 -12.45
C GLY A 31 -5.71 8.85 -11.29
N TRP A 32 -4.60 8.21 -10.90
CA TRP A 32 -3.75 8.70 -9.80
C TRP A 32 -2.71 9.75 -10.22
N GLY A 33 -2.59 10.05 -11.51
CA GLY A 33 -1.63 11.03 -12.02
C GLY A 33 -1.78 12.42 -11.39
N PRO A 34 -2.98 13.03 -11.40
CA PRO A 34 -3.20 14.38 -10.86
C PRO A 34 -2.71 14.58 -9.43
N GLN A 35 -2.83 13.57 -8.56
CA GLN A 35 -2.42 13.67 -7.16
C GLN A 35 -0.93 13.40 -6.90
N ARG A 36 -0.17 12.90 -7.89
CA ARG A 36 1.27 12.58 -7.75
C ARG A 36 2.17 13.77 -8.07
N HIS A 37 1.78 14.93 -7.58
CA HIS A 37 2.48 16.19 -7.74
C HIS A 37 2.42 16.99 -6.43
N SER A 38 3.28 17.99 -6.26
CA SER A 38 3.43 18.77 -5.02
C SER A 38 2.19 19.55 -4.57
N ASN A 39 1.19 19.72 -5.44
CA ASN A 39 -0.13 20.33 -5.17
C ASN A 39 -1.26 19.44 -5.68
N GLY A 40 -0.99 18.13 -5.77
CA GLY A 40 -1.85 17.18 -6.45
C GLY A 40 -3.24 17.06 -5.83
N GLU A 41 -3.37 17.30 -4.52
CA GLU A 41 -4.64 17.32 -3.83
C GLU A 41 -5.56 18.45 -4.33
N GLN A 42 -5.00 19.59 -4.74
CA GLN A 42 -5.78 20.68 -5.36
C GLN A 42 -6.29 20.28 -6.73
N THR A 43 -5.43 19.65 -7.53
CA THR A 43 -5.79 19.20 -8.89
C THR A 43 -6.87 18.14 -8.83
N SER A 44 -6.69 17.11 -7.98
CA SER A 44 -7.68 16.06 -7.80
C SER A 44 -9.01 16.59 -7.27
N ARG A 45 -8.96 17.55 -6.32
CA ARG A 45 -10.16 18.22 -5.82
C ARG A 45 -10.86 19.04 -6.91
N ALA A 46 -10.12 19.78 -7.73
CA ALA A 46 -10.69 20.57 -8.83
C ALA A 46 -11.40 19.70 -9.86
N ILE A 47 -10.85 18.53 -10.20
CA ILE A 47 -11.52 17.56 -11.08
C ILE A 47 -12.79 17.01 -10.42
N ALA A 48 -12.70 16.60 -9.15
CA ALA A 48 -13.86 16.07 -8.42
C ALA A 48 -15.02 17.08 -8.34
N MET A 49 -14.71 18.36 -8.19
CA MET A 49 -15.70 19.43 -8.18
C MET A 49 -16.52 19.53 -9.47
N LEU A 50 -16.01 19.08 -10.62
CA LEU A 50 -16.80 19.08 -11.85
C LEU A 50 -18.03 18.18 -11.71
N SER A 51 -17.86 16.96 -11.22
CA SER A 51 -18.98 16.04 -10.97
C SER A 51 -19.98 16.57 -9.95
N VAL A 52 -19.50 17.27 -8.92
CA VAL A 52 -20.35 17.93 -7.92
C VAL A 52 -21.16 19.06 -8.56
N LEU A 53 -20.50 19.95 -9.31
CA LEU A 53 -21.12 21.13 -9.91
C LEU A 53 -22.15 20.77 -10.99
N THR A 54 -21.96 19.65 -11.69
CA THR A 54 -22.89 19.19 -12.73
C THR A 54 -23.92 18.18 -12.23
N GLY A 55 -23.93 17.86 -10.93
CA GLY A 55 -24.93 16.99 -10.31
C GLY A 55 -24.81 15.51 -10.70
N ASN A 56 -23.59 15.02 -10.97
CA ASN A 56 -23.34 13.63 -11.38
C ASN A 56 -23.01 12.67 -10.22
N VAL A 57 -22.97 13.17 -8.99
CA VAL A 57 -22.70 12.33 -7.82
C VAL A 57 -23.94 11.51 -7.46
N GLY A 58 -23.78 10.19 -7.33
CA GLY A 58 -24.82 9.29 -6.84
C GLY A 58 -25.92 8.92 -7.84
N ILE A 59 -25.75 9.25 -9.13
CA ILE A 59 -26.71 8.89 -10.19
C ILE A 59 -26.13 7.82 -11.13
N ASN A 60 -27.00 7.03 -11.75
CA ASN A 60 -26.60 6.04 -12.75
C ASN A 60 -25.91 6.72 -13.94
N GLY A 61 -24.72 6.23 -14.30
CA GLY A 61 -23.88 6.79 -15.36
C GLY A 61 -23.10 8.05 -14.96
N GLY A 62 -23.21 8.51 -13.72
CA GLY A 62 -22.35 9.55 -13.12
C GLY A 62 -21.28 8.95 -12.21
N ASN A 63 -20.49 9.81 -11.56
CA ASN A 63 -19.52 9.42 -10.52
C ASN A 63 -19.17 10.60 -9.59
N SER A 64 -18.34 10.36 -8.58
CA SER A 64 -17.86 11.39 -7.64
C SER A 64 -16.71 12.24 -8.18
N GLY A 65 -16.26 12.00 -9.41
CA GLY A 65 -15.12 12.71 -9.97
C GLY A 65 -13.76 12.14 -9.56
N VAL A 66 -13.74 10.98 -8.88
CA VAL A 66 -12.54 10.22 -8.48
C VAL A 66 -12.33 9.00 -9.38
N ARG A 67 -11.30 8.20 -9.09
CA ARG A 67 -11.03 6.93 -9.79
C ARG A 67 -12.23 5.98 -9.70
N GLU A 68 -12.37 5.08 -10.68
CA GLU A 68 -13.30 3.96 -10.61
C GLU A 68 -13.14 3.16 -9.31
N GLY A 69 -14.27 2.79 -8.70
CA GLY A 69 -14.27 1.84 -7.59
C GLY A 69 -14.09 0.41 -8.07
N SER A 70 -13.85 -0.50 -7.13
CA SER A 70 -13.93 -1.95 -7.35
C SER A 70 -15.02 -2.51 -6.44
N TRP A 71 -15.67 -3.59 -6.89
CA TRP A 71 -16.64 -4.30 -6.04
C TRP A 71 -15.92 -5.43 -5.32
N ASP A 72 -16.01 -5.45 -3.99
CA ASP A 72 -15.38 -6.43 -3.11
C ASP A 72 -16.48 -7.21 -2.38
N LEU A 73 -16.38 -8.55 -2.34
CA LEU A 73 -17.27 -9.36 -1.49
C LEU A 73 -16.80 -9.37 -0.03
N GLY A 74 -15.60 -8.84 0.24
CA GLY A 74 -14.94 -8.94 1.52
C GLY A 74 -14.23 -10.27 1.69
N VAL A 75 -13.13 -10.24 2.45
CA VAL A 75 -12.56 -11.43 3.08
C VAL A 75 -12.31 -11.08 4.53
N GLU A 76 -12.66 -12.01 5.42
CA GLU A 76 -12.21 -11.94 6.79
C GLU A 76 -10.68 -11.94 6.86
N TRP A 77 -10.15 -11.05 7.69
CA TRP A 77 -8.72 -10.91 7.94
C TRP A 77 -8.34 -11.62 9.23
N PHE A 78 -7.04 -11.86 9.42
CA PHE A 78 -6.51 -12.27 10.72
C PHE A 78 -7.00 -11.30 11.81
N PRO A 79 -7.32 -11.80 13.02
CA PRO A 79 -7.58 -10.95 14.17
C PRO A 79 -6.38 -10.01 14.40
N MET A 80 -6.56 -8.71 14.10
CA MET A 80 -5.49 -7.73 14.27
C MET A 80 -5.41 -7.29 15.72
N LEU A 81 -4.26 -7.50 16.35
CA LEU A 81 -3.96 -6.94 17.65
C LEU A 81 -3.89 -5.41 17.57
N GLU A 82 -4.24 -4.74 18.67
CA GLU A 82 -4.03 -3.31 18.78
C GLU A 82 -2.52 -3.00 18.82
N ASN A 83 -2.03 -2.22 17.85
CA ASN A 83 -0.65 -1.75 17.89
C ASN A 83 -0.47 -0.76 19.06
N PRO A 84 0.37 -1.07 20.07
CA PRO A 84 0.60 -0.17 21.20
C PRO A 84 1.40 1.08 20.77
N VAL A 85 2.15 1.01 19.67
CA VAL A 85 2.89 2.16 19.12
C VAL A 85 1.93 3.05 18.34
N LYS A 86 1.61 4.21 18.91
CA LYS A 86 0.75 5.23 18.28
C LYS A 86 1.51 6.27 17.47
N THR A 87 2.84 6.32 17.63
CA THR A 87 3.69 7.22 16.86
C THR A 87 3.78 6.75 15.42
N GLN A 88 3.52 7.64 14.47
CA GLN A 88 3.48 7.32 13.04
C GLN A 88 4.20 8.41 12.24
N ILE A 89 4.74 8.00 11.09
CA ILE A 89 5.29 8.88 10.06
C ILE A 89 4.59 8.62 8.74
N SER A 90 4.74 9.54 7.79
CA SER A 90 4.39 9.26 6.40
C SER A 90 5.27 8.13 5.86
N VAL A 91 4.68 7.22 5.09
CA VAL A 91 5.45 6.20 4.36
C VAL A 91 6.47 6.83 3.40
N PHE A 92 6.28 8.09 2.98
CA PHE A 92 7.24 8.76 2.10
C PHE A 92 8.47 9.32 2.83
N THR A 93 8.46 9.38 4.16
CA THR A 93 9.53 9.99 4.96
C THR A 93 10.29 8.95 5.81
N TRP A 94 10.18 7.66 5.49
CA TRP A 94 10.92 6.63 6.22
C TRP A 94 12.44 6.77 6.03
N THR A 95 12.91 7.22 4.86
CA THR A 95 14.34 7.47 4.61
C THR A 95 14.85 8.60 5.49
N ASP A 96 14.08 9.70 5.61
CA ASP A 96 14.37 10.81 6.52
C ASP A 96 14.39 10.35 7.98
N ALA A 97 13.47 9.45 8.35
CA ALA A 97 13.39 8.89 9.69
C ALA A 97 14.60 8.02 10.06
N ILE A 98 15.30 7.44 9.07
CA ILE A 98 16.58 6.76 9.27
C ILE A 98 17.71 7.78 9.39
N ASP A 99 17.77 8.72 8.44
CA ASP A 99 18.88 9.66 8.30
C ASP A 99 18.97 10.67 9.45
N HIS A 100 17.83 11.31 9.76
CA HIS A 100 17.76 12.42 10.72
C HIS A 100 16.46 12.38 11.54
N GLY A 101 15.94 11.18 11.84
CA GLY A 101 14.65 10.99 12.51
C GLY A 101 14.45 11.83 13.78
N LYS A 102 15.47 12.03 14.61
CA LYS A 102 15.37 12.85 15.84
C LYS A 102 15.01 14.32 15.61
N GLU A 103 15.23 14.82 14.40
CA GLU A 103 14.90 16.17 13.99
C GLU A 103 13.47 16.29 13.44
N MET A 104 12.83 15.16 13.12
CA MET A 104 11.49 15.14 12.54
C MET A 104 10.43 15.52 13.57
N THR A 105 9.53 16.42 13.18
CA THR A 105 8.48 16.99 14.04
C THR A 105 7.09 16.82 13.45
N ALA A 106 6.06 17.00 14.29
CA ALA A 106 4.67 16.93 13.87
C ALA A 106 4.30 18.01 12.83
N THR A 107 4.88 19.21 12.96
CA THR A 107 4.53 20.36 12.12
C THR A 107 5.31 20.42 10.81
N ARG A 108 6.59 20.01 10.82
CA ARG A 108 7.44 20.04 9.61
C ARG A 108 7.31 18.76 8.78
N ASP A 109 7.28 17.60 9.43
CA ASP A 109 7.46 16.30 8.77
C ASP A 109 6.23 15.39 8.91
N GLY A 110 5.19 15.86 9.61
CA GLY A 110 3.93 15.15 9.75
C GLY A 110 3.97 13.97 10.71
N VAL A 111 4.88 13.97 11.69
CA VAL A 111 4.88 13.00 12.78
C VAL A 111 3.54 13.05 13.51
N ARG A 112 2.90 11.89 13.70
CA ARG A 112 1.62 11.77 14.42
C ARG A 112 1.81 11.01 15.72
N GLY A 113 0.97 11.32 16.71
CA GLY A 113 0.98 10.70 18.04
C GLY A 113 2.03 11.27 19.01
N LYS A 114 2.96 12.11 18.53
CA LYS A 114 3.95 12.86 19.33
C LYS A 114 4.37 14.13 18.57
N GLU A 115 4.97 15.09 19.29
CA GLU A 115 5.51 16.33 18.71
C GLU A 115 6.77 16.12 17.85
N LYS A 116 7.53 15.05 18.12
CA LYS A 116 8.74 14.66 17.37
C LYS A 116 9.03 13.18 17.52
N LEU A 117 9.87 12.63 16.64
CA LEU A 117 10.43 11.29 16.83
C LEU A 117 11.55 11.30 17.86
N ASP A 118 11.55 10.31 18.75
CA ASP A 118 12.54 10.20 19.83
C ASP A 118 13.85 9.54 19.35
N VAL A 119 13.74 8.64 18.37
CA VAL A 119 14.84 7.83 17.83
C VAL A 119 14.69 7.71 16.31
N PRO A 120 15.80 7.56 15.57
CA PRO A 120 15.71 7.21 14.16
C PRO A 120 15.24 5.76 13.99
N ILE A 121 14.78 5.42 12.78
CA ILE A 121 14.56 4.03 12.39
C ILE A 121 15.91 3.36 12.19
N LYS A 122 16.12 2.20 12.84
CA LYS A 122 17.34 1.39 12.73
C LYS A 122 17.13 0.01 12.11
N PHE A 123 15.88 -0.43 12.01
CA PHE A 123 15.52 -1.76 11.53
C PHE A 123 14.39 -1.63 10.50
N LEU A 124 14.57 -2.25 9.34
CA LEU A 124 13.56 -2.35 8.30
C LEU A 124 13.16 -3.80 8.06
N TRP A 125 11.85 -4.03 7.94
CA TRP A 125 11.26 -5.28 7.49
C TRP A 125 10.58 -5.04 6.15
N CYS A 126 11.19 -5.54 5.06
CA CYS A 126 10.73 -5.35 3.70
C CYS A 126 10.13 -6.66 3.16
N TYR A 127 8.81 -6.72 3.08
CA TYR A 127 8.08 -7.87 2.55
C TYR A 127 7.10 -7.43 1.46
N ALA A 128 6.92 -8.26 0.43
CA ALA A 128 6.00 -8.04 -0.70
C ALA A 128 6.18 -6.66 -1.35
N SER A 129 7.43 -6.19 -1.41
CA SER A 129 7.72 -4.80 -1.72
C SER A 129 9.06 -4.63 -2.44
N ASN A 130 9.07 -3.73 -3.42
CA ASN A 130 10.29 -3.17 -4.02
C ASN A 130 10.43 -1.67 -3.69
N THR A 131 9.81 -1.24 -2.58
CA THR A 131 9.71 0.18 -2.22
C THR A 131 11.01 0.76 -1.69
N LEU A 132 12.03 -0.01 -1.31
CA LEU A 132 13.29 0.57 -0.81
C LEU A 132 13.95 1.49 -1.85
N ILE A 133 13.77 1.22 -3.16
CA ILE A 133 14.32 2.07 -4.23
C ILE A 133 13.28 2.45 -5.29
N ASN A 134 12.35 1.58 -5.67
CA ASN A 134 11.53 1.78 -6.88
C ASN A 134 10.37 2.78 -6.70
N GLN A 135 10.04 3.18 -5.46
CA GLN A 135 8.93 4.10 -5.17
C GLN A 135 9.37 5.32 -4.35
N HIS A 136 10.56 5.85 -4.63
CA HIS A 136 11.12 7.02 -3.95
C HIS A 136 11.17 8.25 -4.85
N GLY A 137 10.91 9.41 -4.25
CA GLY A 137 11.05 10.71 -4.91
C GLY A 137 12.51 11.11 -5.17
N ASP A 138 13.44 10.59 -4.35
CA ASP A 138 14.89 10.76 -4.51
C ASP A 138 15.61 9.44 -4.22
N ILE A 139 15.78 8.63 -5.26
CA ILE A 139 16.41 7.31 -5.15
C ILE A 139 17.92 7.39 -4.83
N ASN A 140 18.58 8.51 -5.17
CA ASN A 140 20.01 8.68 -4.94
C ASN A 140 20.27 8.93 -3.46
N HIS A 141 19.49 9.83 -2.85
CA HIS A 141 19.54 10.03 -1.41
C HIS A 141 19.20 8.74 -0.64
N THR A 142 18.14 8.03 -1.04
CA THR A 142 17.80 6.75 -0.40
C THR A 142 18.92 5.72 -0.56
N HIS A 143 19.57 5.64 -1.72
CA HIS A 143 20.75 4.80 -1.91
C HIS A 143 21.86 5.15 -0.92
N GLU A 144 22.23 6.43 -0.81
CA GLU A 144 23.27 6.89 0.13
C GLU A 144 22.95 6.54 1.59
N VAL A 145 21.69 6.74 2.02
CA VAL A 145 21.24 6.42 3.38
C VAL A 145 21.30 4.92 3.66
N LEU A 146 20.88 4.08 2.70
CA LEU A 146 20.87 2.63 2.85
C LEU A 146 22.25 1.97 2.68
N GLN A 147 23.27 2.69 2.22
CA GLN A 147 24.66 2.21 2.17
C GLN A 147 25.44 2.50 3.47
N ASP A 148 24.85 3.26 4.39
CA ASP A 148 25.48 3.62 5.66
C ASP A 148 24.90 2.79 6.81
N ASP A 149 25.60 1.71 7.17
CA ASP A 149 25.23 0.80 8.26
C ASP A 149 25.13 1.52 9.62
N SER A 150 25.75 2.69 9.78
CA SER A 150 25.61 3.49 11.01
C SER A 150 24.24 4.18 11.09
N LYS A 151 23.55 4.34 9.95
CA LYS A 151 22.21 4.92 9.84
C LYS A 151 21.14 3.84 9.96
N CYS A 152 21.14 2.81 9.11
CA CYS A 152 20.21 1.69 9.19
C CYS A 152 20.99 0.42 9.53
N GLU A 153 20.73 -0.16 10.71
CA GLU A 153 21.55 -1.23 11.28
C GLU A 153 21.16 -2.63 10.78
N MET A 154 19.93 -2.79 10.28
CA MET A 154 19.44 -4.07 9.80
C MET A 154 18.26 -3.92 8.83
N ILE A 155 18.35 -4.60 7.70
CA ILE A 155 17.31 -4.67 6.68
C ILE A 155 17.04 -6.14 6.37
N VAL A 156 15.85 -6.60 6.75
CA VAL A 156 15.37 -7.95 6.41
C VAL A 156 14.44 -7.86 5.21
N GLY A 157 14.82 -8.52 4.12
CA GLY A 157 14.03 -8.66 2.90
C GLY A 157 13.38 -10.04 2.78
N ILE A 158 12.14 -10.08 2.32
CA ILE A 158 11.42 -11.32 2.00
C ILE A 158 10.88 -11.18 0.58
N ASP A 159 11.43 -11.96 -0.34
CA ASP A 159 11.19 -11.82 -1.78
C ASP A 159 11.30 -13.18 -2.50
N HIS A 160 10.67 -13.27 -3.65
CA HIS A 160 10.82 -14.38 -4.59
C HIS A 160 12.01 -14.18 -5.53
N PHE A 161 12.37 -12.92 -5.76
CA PHE A 161 13.35 -12.51 -6.75
C PHE A 161 14.42 -11.63 -6.13
N MET A 162 15.60 -11.60 -6.76
CA MET A 162 16.64 -10.63 -6.44
C MET A 162 16.26 -9.26 -7.02
N THR A 163 15.30 -8.59 -6.40
CA THR A 163 14.82 -7.25 -6.79
C THR A 163 15.87 -6.16 -6.52
N ALA A 164 15.59 -4.92 -6.92
CA ALA A 164 16.46 -3.80 -6.60
C ALA A 164 16.56 -3.57 -5.09
N SER A 165 15.44 -3.67 -4.36
CA SER A 165 15.41 -3.65 -2.89
C SER A 165 16.24 -4.77 -2.26
N ALA A 166 16.18 -5.99 -2.81
CA ALA A 166 16.87 -7.15 -2.25
C ALA A 166 18.40 -6.95 -2.13
N LYS A 167 18.99 -6.10 -2.98
CA LYS A 167 20.42 -5.76 -2.95
C LYS A 167 20.86 -4.96 -1.73
N TYR A 168 19.92 -4.36 -1.00
CA TYR A 168 20.18 -3.60 0.23
C TYR A 168 19.88 -4.40 1.50
N CYS A 169 19.37 -5.63 1.37
CA CYS A 169 18.99 -6.43 2.53
C CYS A 169 20.23 -7.13 3.11
N ASP A 170 20.42 -7.01 4.43
CA ASP A 170 21.42 -7.76 5.18
C ASP A 170 21.04 -9.24 5.27
N ILE A 171 19.73 -9.49 5.39
CA ILE A 171 19.13 -10.83 5.39
C ILE A 171 18.07 -10.88 4.31
N LEU A 172 18.22 -11.79 3.36
CA LEU A 172 17.21 -12.07 2.34
C LEU A 172 16.64 -13.47 2.56
N LEU A 173 15.34 -13.56 2.86
CA LEU A 173 14.63 -14.81 3.06
C LEU A 173 13.80 -15.15 1.81
N PRO A 174 13.94 -16.37 1.25
CA PRO A 174 13.24 -16.76 0.03
C PRO A 174 11.80 -17.20 0.33
N ASP A 175 10.82 -16.45 -0.16
CA ASP A 175 9.39 -16.77 0.01
C ASP A 175 8.87 -17.74 -1.06
N LEU A 176 7.67 -18.29 -0.84
CA LEU A 176 6.96 -19.11 -1.81
C LEU A 176 6.28 -18.25 -2.87
N MET A 177 6.48 -18.59 -4.14
CA MET A 177 5.71 -17.97 -5.23
C MET A 177 4.19 -18.14 -4.98
N PRO A 178 3.33 -17.24 -5.48
CA PRO A 178 1.87 -17.42 -5.38
C PRO A 178 1.38 -18.77 -5.95
N THR A 179 2.10 -19.37 -6.90
CA THR A 179 1.81 -20.70 -7.46
C THR A 179 2.24 -21.87 -6.58
N GLU A 180 2.95 -21.61 -5.48
CA GLU A 180 3.56 -22.60 -4.59
C GLU A 180 2.85 -22.68 -3.22
N GLN A 181 1.85 -21.83 -2.97
CA GLN A 181 1.14 -21.77 -1.70
C GLN A 181 -0.36 -21.58 -1.87
N GLU A 182 -1.09 -21.85 -0.80
CA GLU A 182 -2.51 -21.50 -0.69
C GLU A 182 -2.64 -20.06 -0.19
N ASP A 183 -3.65 -19.34 -0.68
CA ASP A 183 -3.94 -17.98 -0.24
C ASP A 183 -5.43 -17.64 -0.44
N LEU A 184 -5.91 -16.65 0.31
CA LEU A 184 -7.26 -16.11 0.20
C LEU A 184 -7.18 -14.65 -0.26
N ILE A 185 -7.63 -14.39 -1.48
CA ILE A 185 -7.48 -13.08 -2.12
C ILE A 185 -8.86 -12.47 -2.35
N SER A 186 -9.07 -11.24 -1.87
CA SER A 186 -10.41 -10.64 -1.80
C SER A 186 -11.04 -10.28 -3.14
N HIS A 187 -10.25 -9.81 -4.10
CA HIS A 187 -10.68 -9.49 -5.46
C HIS A 187 -9.48 -9.02 -6.31
N GLU A 188 -9.69 -8.81 -7.60
CA GLU A 188 -8.81 -8.02 -8.46
C GLU A 188 -9.04 -6.52 -8.25
N SER A 189 -7.97 -5.79 -7.93
CA SER A 189 -8.00 -4.32 -7.94
C SER A 189 -8.25 -3.82 -9.37
N ALA A 190 -9.47 -3.29 -9.62
CA ALA A 190 -10.03 -2.84 -10.91
C ALA A 190 -11.09 -3.75 -11.59
N GLY A 191 -11.66 -4.73 -10.88
CA GLY A 191 -12.81 -5.51 -11.36
C GLY A 191 -14.17 -4.84 -11.11
N ASN A 192 -15.13 -5.04 -12.04
CA ASN A 192 -16.55 -4.70 -11.85
C ASN A 192 -17.36 -5.83 -11.19
N MET A 193 -16.72 -6.95 -10.86
CA MET A 193 -17.32 -8.11 -10.23
C MET A 193 -16.63 -8.36 -8.90
N GLY A 194 -17.42 -8.61 -7.85
CA GLY A 194 -16.87 -9.16 -6.62
C GLY A 194 -16.78 -10.67 -6.73
N TYR A 195 -15.62 -11.18 -6.37
CA TYR A 195 -15.35 -12.60 -6.27
C TYR A 195 -14.13 -12.74 -5.37
N VAL A 196 -14.08 -13.85 -4.62
CA VAL A 196 -12.93 -14.22 -3.82
C VAL A 196 -12.15 -15.28 -4.60
N ILE A 197 -10.82 -15.20 -4.59
CA ILE A 197 -9.96 -16.23 -5.15
C ILE A 197 -9.40 -17.06 -3.99
N LEU A 198 -9.72 -18.35 -3.99
CA LEU A 198 -9.01 -19.34 -3.20
C LEU A 198 -7.87 -19.91 -4.06
N ALA A 199 -6.65 -19.46 -3.80
CA ALA A 199 -5.47 -19.96 -4.49
C ALA A 199 -5.07 -21.33 -3.92
N GLN A 200 -4.67 -22.24 -4.80
CA GLN A 200 -4.12 -23.54 -4.44
C GLN A 200 -2.77 -23.72 -5.14
N PRO A 201 -1.80 -24.41 -4.49
CA PRO A 201 -0.47 -24.60 -5.06
C PRO A 201 -0.55 -25.44 -6.34
N ALA A 202 -0.11 -24.86 -7.45
CA ALA A 202 0.05 -25.56 -8.73
C ALA A 202 1.36 -26.36 -8.78
N THR A 203 2.32 -26.05 -7.92
CA THR A 203 3.60 -26.75 -7.79
C THR A 203 4.06 -26.77 -6.34
N SER A 204 4.99 -27.67 -6.01
CA SER A 204 5.57 -27.73 -4.66
C SER A 204 6.57 -26.60 -4.44
N ALA A 205 6.79 -26.25 -3.17
CA ALA A 205 7.92 -25.41 -2.76
C ALA A 205 9.24 -25.92 -3.37
N LYS A 206 10.01 -24.99 -3.95
CA LYS A 206 11.32 -25.29 -4.54
C LYS A 206 12.42 -24.80 -3.60
N PHE A 207 13.55 -25.51 -3.57
CA PHE A 207 14.71 -25.17 -2.75
C PHE A 207 14.33 -25.03 -1.26
N GLU A 208 14.87 -24.02 -0.59
CA GLU A 208 14.64 -23.76 0.84
C GLU A 208 13.53 -22.74 1.11
N ARG A 209 12.70 -22.43 0.10
CA ARG A 209 11.62 -21.45 0.22
C ARG A 209 10.63 -21.85 1.31
N LYS A 210 10.17 -20.85 2.07
CA LYS A 210 9.15 -21.02 3.11
C LYS A 210 8.13 -19.89 3.00
N PRO A 211 6.84 -20.13 3.26
CA PRO A 211 5.86 -19.06 3.23
C PRO A 211 6.11 -18.06 4.37
N ILE A 212 5.76 -16.79 4.15
CA ILE A 212 5.83 -15.74 5.17
C ILE A 212 5.16 -16.14 6.49
N TYR A 213 4.03 -16.86 6.44
CA TYR A 213 3.34 -17.34 7.64
C TYR A 213 4.23 -18.25 8.48
N TRP A 214 4.95 -19.18 7.83
CA TRP A 214 5.91 -20.05 8.51
C TRP A 214 7.08 -19.23 9.08
N MET A 215 7.61 -18.28 8.32
CA MET A 215 8.74 -17.45 8.77
C MET A 215 8.38 -16.65 10.02
N LEU A 216 7.24 -15.95 10.01
CA LEU A 216 6.77 -15.16 11.16
C LEU A 216 6.37 -16.06 12.35
N SER A 217 5.84 -17.25 12.08
CA SER A 217 5.61 -18.26 13.13
C SER A 217 6.90 -18.68 13.82
N GLU A 218 7.98 -18.90 13.07
CA GLU A 218 9.30 -19.26 13.62
C GLU A 218 9.97 -18.11 14.39
N VAL A 219 9.75 -16.87 13.97
CA VAL A 219 10.13 -15.67 14.74
C VAL A 219 9.34 -15.61 16.04
N ALA A 220 8.02 -15.79 15.99
CA ALA A 220 7.16 -15.76 17.16
C ALA A 220 7.56 -16.84 18.19
N LYS A 221 7.90 -18.07 17.74
CA LYS A 221 8.43 -19.13 18.63
C LYS A 221 9.68 -18.71 19.38
N ARG A 222 10.59 -17.99 18.71
CA ARG A 222 11.85 -17.51 19.31
C ARG A 222 11.63 -16.35 20.29
N LEU A 223 10.58 -15.55 20.08
CA LEU A 223 10.17 -14.50 21.01
C LEU A 223 9.45 -15.04 22.25
N GLY A 224 8.82 -16.22 22.16
CA GLY A 224 8.30 -16.96 23.30
C GLY A 224 7.03 -17.76 22.98
N PRO A 225 6.68 -18.76 23.82
CA PRO A 225 5.50 -19.60 23.59
C PRO A 225 4.18 -18.80 23.60
N ASP A 226 4.06 -17.78 24.45
CA ASP A 226 2.87 -16.93 24.52
C ASP A 226 2.70 -16.08 23.26
N VAL A 227 3.81 -15.56 22.71
CA VAL A 227 3.83 -14.80 21.45
C VAL A 227 3.43 -15.71 20.30
N TYR A 228 4.02 -16.91 20.22
CA TYR A 228 3.65 -17.90 19.22
C TYR A 228 2.17 -18.24 19.27
N GLN A 229 1.63 -18.52 20.45
CA GLN A 229 0.23 -18.87 20.60
C GLN A 229 -0.69 -17.70 20.24
N THR A 230 -0.32 -16.47 20.58
CA THR A 230 -1.14 -15.28 20.29
C THR A 230 -1.22 -15.01 18.79
N PHE A 231 -0.11 -15.12 18.06
CA PHE A 231 -0.09 -14.81 16.62
C PHE A 231 -0.53 -15.96 15.73
N THR A 232 -0.37 -17.22 16.16
CA THR A 232 -0.78 -18.38 15.34
C THR A 232 -2.13 -18.95 15.74
N GLU A 233 -2.58 -18.70 16.97
CA GLU A 233 -3.72 -19.36 17.61
C GLU A 233 -3.69 -20.90 17.48
N GLY A 234 -2.49 -21.48 17.34
CA GLY A 234 -2.30 -22.90 17.11
C GLY A 234 -2.73 -23.39 15.72
N ARG A 235 -3.09 -22.50 14.79
CA ARG A 235 -3.47 -22.83 13.42
C ARG A 235 -2.25 -22.81 12.48
N SER A 236 -2.24 -23.70 11.51
CA SER A 236 -1.42 -23.62 10.31
C SER A 236 -2.00 -22.61 9.30
N GLN A 237 -1.22 -22.24 8.27
CA GLN A 237 -1.70 -21.38 7.17
C GLN A 237 -2.96 -21.96 6.51
N HIS A 238 -2.99 -23.26 6.25
CA HIS A 238 -4.15 -23.95 5.68
C HIS A 238 -5.38 -23.86 6.58
N GLU A 239 -5.21 -24.04 7.89
CA GLU A 239 -6.31 -23.93 8.87
C GLU A 239 -6.82 -22.50 8.98
N TRP A 240 -5.93 -21.50 8.86
CA TRP A 240 -6.35 -20.09 8.76
C TRP A 240 -7.18 -19.82 7.52
N ILE A 241 -6.76 -20.29 6.35
CA ILE A 241 -7.50 -20.10 5.10
C ILE A 241 -8.90 -20.73 5.22
N LYS A 242 -9.00 -21.95 5.75
CA LYS A 242 -10.30 -22.60 6.00
C LYS A 242 -11.17 -21.83 7.00
N TYR A 243 -10.57 -21.35 8.08
CA TYR A 243 -11.28 -20.58 9.09
C TYR A 243 -11.84 -19.27 8.50
N LEU A 244 -10.99 -18.47 7.87
CA LEU A 244 -11.38 -17.18 7.28
C LEU A 244 -12.38 -17.37 6.13
N HIS A 245 -12.21 -18.40 5.30
CA HIS A 245 -13.20 -18.74 4.27
C HIS A 245 -14.55 -19.16 4.86
N GLY A 246 -14.55 -19.98 5.92
CA GLY A 246 -15.79 -20.43 6.57
C GLY A 246 -16.56 -19.28 7.25
N GLU A 247 -15.87 -18.32 7.84
CA GLU A 247 -16.52 -17.12 8.40
C GLU A 247 -17.14 -16.25 7.29
N ASN A 248 -16.50 -16.14 6.11
CA ASN A 248 -17.06 -15.42 4.96
C ASN A 248 -18.34 -16.04 4.38
N GLU A 249 -18.56 -17.35 4.52
CA GLU A 249 -19.81 -18.02 4.07
C GLU A 249 -20.98 -17.82 5.04
N GLY A 250 -20.71 -17.37 6.27
CA GLY A 250 -21.68 -17.23 7.36
C GLY A 250 -22.37 -15.86 7.46
N THR A 251 -21.98 -14.89 6.64
CA THR A 251 -22.49 -13.50 6.62
C THR A 251 -23.34 -13.21 5.38
#